data_AF-A0A954WD05-F1
#
_entry.id   AF-A0A954WD05-F1
#
_cell.length_a   1.000
_cell.length_b   1.000
_cell.length_c   1.000
_cell.angle_alpha   90.00
_cell.angle_beta   90.00
_cell.angle_gamma   90.00
#
_symmetry.space_group_name_H-M   'P 1'
#
loop_
_entity.id
_entity.type
_entity.pdbx_description
1 polymer ?
#
loop_
_entity_poly.entity_id
_entity_poly.type
_entity_poly.pdbx_seq_one_letter_code
_entity_poly.pdbx_strand_id
1 'polypeptide(L)'
;MPRLIIGDETRRSRHPALVTELANELRASRRCGQPIIHEQRFPRTDVIRTTVIWDQWDGIEENERVDVILQAYEDAEGKAFRDRVMLAIGLTTPEARDAGLLPVQVTAAVRSSDPVSVEDCQQAMIDVGASTLESPKFPQLRFATIAEAEQCVKELVSRLPASQPLWIIATEGAQR
;
A
#
# COMPACT_ATOMS: atom_id res chain seq x y z
N MET A 1 35.98 3.25 -17.76
CA MET A 1 35.13 3.73 -16.65
C MET A 1 35.30 2.76 -15.49
N PRO A 2 35.76 3.20 -14.31
CA PRO A 2 35.90 2.31 -13.16
C PRO A 2 34.52 1.83 -12.68
N ARG A 3 34.38 0.52 -12.44
CA ARG A 3 33.21 -0.09 -11.80
C ARG A 3 33.53 -0.27 -10.32
N LEU A 4 32.78 0.38 -9.44
CA LEU A 4 32.88 0.18 -8.00
C LEU A 4 31.84 -0.87 -7.61
N ILE A 5 32.31 -2.04 -7.14
CA ILE A 5 31.45 -3.09 -6.61
C ILE A 5 31.43 -2.88 -5.10
N ILE A 6 30.37 -2.29 -4.59
CA ILE A 6 30.12 -2.20 -3.15
C ILE A 6 29.53 -3.54 -2.75
N GLY A 7 30.26 -4.32 -1.95
CA GLY A 7 29.76 -5.57 -1.38
C GLY A 7 28.61 -5.28 -0.41
N ASP A 8 27.52 -6.03 -0.55
CA ASP A 8 26.34 -5.90 0.29
C ASP A 8 26.60 -6.62 1.63
N GLU A 9 27.20 -5.91 2.59
CA GLU A 9 27.09 -6.31 3.98
C GLU A 9 25.60 -6.24 4.34
N THR A 10 25.01 -7.35 4.81
CA THR A 10 23.61 -7.41 5.25
C THR A 10 23.35 -6.32 6.30
N ARG A 11 22.88 -5.16 5.85
CA ARG A 11 22.52 -4.04 6.71
C ARG A 11 21.20 -4.38 7.37
N ARG A 12 21.20 -4.45 8.70
CA ARG A 12 19.96 -4.50 9.46
C ARG A 12 19.29 -3.14 9.36
N SER A 13 18.00 -3.14 9.07
CA SER A 13 17.20 -1.92 9.10
C SER A 13 17.26 -1.25 10.48
N ARG A 14 17.28 0.09 10.48
CA ARG A 14 17.18 0.92 11.68
C ARG A 14 15.76 1.03 12.23
N HIS A 15 14.78 0.50 11.50
CA HIS A 15 13.35 0.60 11.79
C HIS A 15 12.74 -0.79 12.07
N PRO A 16 13.12 -1.47 13.18
CA PRO A 16 12.69 -2.85 13.45
C PRO A 16 11.18 -3.00 13.64
N ALA A 17 10.50 -1.93 14.09
CA ALA A 17 9.03 -1.92 14.19
C ALA A 17 8.38 -2.05 12.80
N LEU A 18 8.81 -1.26 11.82
CA LEU A 18 8.29 -1.30 10.45
C LEU A 18 8.61 -2.62 9.75
N VAL A 19 9.78 -3.19 10.00
CA VAL A 19 10.13 -4.54 9.52
C VAL A 19 9.12 -5.56 10.04
N THR A 20 8.84 -5.53 11.35
CA THR A 20 7.92 -6.47 11.99
C THR A 20 6.51 -6.33 11.44
N GLU A 21 6.03 -5.09 11.33
CA GLU A 21 4.70 -4.79 10.78
C GLU A 21 4.59 -5.25 9.33
N LEU A 22 5.52 -4.88 8.46
CA LEU A 22 5.49 -5.29 7.05
C LEU A 22 5.63 -6.81 6.89
N ALA A 23 6.47 -7.48 7.70
CA ALA A 23 6.59 -8.93 7.67
C ALA A 23 5.30 -9.62 8.11
N ASN A 24 4.56 -9.04 9.06
CA ASN A 24 3.24 -9.56 9.45
C ASN A 24 2.22 -9.38 8.32
N GLU A 25 2.26 -8.27 7.59
CA GLU A 25 1.39 -8.02 6.44
C GLU A 25 1.62 -9.00 5.29
N LEU A 26 2.90 -9.27 4.97
CA LEU A 26 3.29 -10.27 3.98
C LEU A 26 2.71 -11.66 4.32
N ARG A 27 2.69 -12.04 5.60
CA ARG A 27 2.11 -13.32 6.06
C ARG A 27 0.57 -13.31 6.09
N ALA A 28 -0.03 -12.18 6.47
CA ALA A 28 -1.48 -12.06 6.65
C ALA A 28 -2.25 -11.96 5.33
N SER A 29 -1.60 -11.51 4.24
CA SER A 29 -2.22 -11.34 2.93
C SER A 29 -3.53 -10.54 2.98
N ARG A 30 -3.47 -9.33 3.56
CA ARG A 30 -4.65 -8.44 3.59
C ARG A 30 -5.15 -8.15 2.18
N ARG A 31 -6.47 -8.00 2.08
CA ARG A 31 -7.21 -7.89 0.82
C ARG A 31 -7.34 -6.46 0.29
N CYS A 32 -7.19 -5.47 1.17
CA CYS A 32 -7.29 -4.06 0.84
C CYS A 32 -6.60 -3.24 1.95
N GLY A 33 -6.34 -1.97 1.63
CA GLY A 33 -5.67 -1.06 2.55
C GLY A 33 -4.16 -1.04 2.39
N GLN A 34 -3.53 -0.25 3.23
CA GLN A 34 -2.08 -0.20 3.34
C GLN A 34 -1.54 -1.26 4.32
N PRO A 35 -0.32 -1.78 4.07
CA PRO A 35 0.51 -1.54 2.90
C PRO A 35 -0.06 -2.24 1.65
N ILE A 36 0.05 -1.59 0.49
CA ILE A 36 -0.27 -2.20 -0.82
C ILE A 36 1.03 -2.75 -1.40
N ILE A 37 1.08 -4.04 -1.68
CA ILE A 37 2.30 -4.72 -2.13
C ILE A 37 2.08 -5.23 -3.56
N HIS A 38 2.84 -4.68 -4.50
CA HIS A 38 2.86 -5.15 -5.88
C HIS A 38 4.15 -5.93 -6.15
N GLU A 39 3.99 -7.23 -6.43
CA GLU A 39 5.08 -8.09 -6.86
C GLU A 39 4.99 -8.36 -8.36
N GLN A 40 6.07 -8.05 -9.08
CA GLN A 40 6.27 -8.47 -10.45
C GLN A 40 7.34 -9.56 -10.51
N ARG A 41 6.93 -10.79 -10.84
CA ARG A 41 7.82 -11.93 -11.00
C ARG A 41 8.20 -12.11 -12.47
N PHE A 42 9.49 -12.36 -12.73
CA PHE A 42 10.02 -12.58 -14.07
C PHE A 42 10.29 -14.08 -14.30
N PRO A 43 9.44 -14.81 -15.06
CA PRO A 43 9.48 -16.27 -15.10
C PRO A 43 10.79 -16.90 -15.60
N ARG A 44 11.58 -16.15 -16.37
CA ARG A 44 12.85 -16.64 -16.94
C ARG A 44 14.02 -16.61 -15.96
N THR A 45 13.98 -15.71 -14.98
CA THR A 45 15.09 -15.47 -14.05
C THR A 45 14.72 -15.76 -12.59
N ASP A 46 13.43 -16.04 -12.32
CA ASP A 46 12.85 -16.14 -10.97
C ASP A 46 13.08 -14.88 -10.09
N VAL A 47 13.38 -13.76 -10.74
CA VAL A 47 13.63 -12.48 -10.07
C VAL A 47 12.31 -11.79 -9.79
N ILE A 48 12.28 -11.05 -8.68
CA ILE A 48 11.12 -10.30 -8.20
C ILE A 48 11.46 -8.81 -8.16
N ARG A 49 10.56 -7.98 -8.69
CA ARG A 49 10.48 -6.55 -8.39
C ARG A 49 9.31 -6.34 -7.45
N THR A 50 9.55 -5.71 -6.31
CA THR A 50 8.52 -5.38 -5.33
C THR A 50 8.35 -3.86 -5.24
N THR A 51 7.10 -3.42 -5.14
CA THR A 51 6.76 -2.04 -4.79
C THR A 51 5.81 -2.07 -3.61
N VAL A 52 6.20 -1.43 -2.51
CA VAL A 52 5.44 -1.39 -1.26
C VAL A 52 4.96 0.04 -1.05
N ILE A 53 3.64 0.22 -1.15
CA ILE A 53 2.99 1.51 -0.96
C ILE A 53 2.48 1.58 0.47
N TRP A 54 3.03 2.49 1.28
CA TRP A 54 2.71 2.60 2.69
C TRP A 54 3.02 4.00 3.23
N ASP A 55 2.06 4.60 3.93
CA ASP A 55 2.23 5.94 4.49
C ASP A 55 3.20 5.99 5.67
N GLN A 56 3.53 4.85 6.29
CA GLN A 56 4.57 4.76 7.31
C GLN A 56 5.97 5.07 6.76
N TRP A 57 6.12 5.22 5.44
CA TRP A 57 7.34 5.72 4.82
C TRP A 57 7.52 7.24 4.92
N ASP A 58 6.52 7.98 5.39
CA ASP A 58 6.65 9.42 5.58
C ASP A 58 7.81 9.77 6.52
N GLY A 59 8.68 10.68 6.09
CA GLY A 59 9.90 11.03 6.81
C GLY A 59 11.04 10.00 6.80
N ILE A 60 10.89 8.87 6.10
CA ILE A 60 11.93 7.83 5.99
C ILE A 60 12.66 7.96 4.64
N GLU A 61 13.99 7.94 4.69
CA GLU A 61 14.86 8.01 3.52
C GLU A 61 14.73 6.77 2.62
N GLU A 62 14.87 6.96 1.30
CA GLU A 62 14.63 5.91 0.29
C GLU A 62 15.45 4.63 0.55
N ASN A 63 16.74 4.77 0.87
CA ASN A 63 17.60 3.63 1.17
C ASN A 63 17.14 2.87 2.44
N GLU A 64 16.64 3.58 3.45
CA GLU A 64 16.15 2.95 4.67
C GLU A 64 14.82 2.21 4.43
N ARG A 65 13.94 2.73 3.54
CA ARG A 65 12.74 2.03 3.09
C ARG A 65 13.10 0.71 2.42
N VAL A 66 14.12 0.70 1.54
CA VAL A 66 14.61 -0.52 0.87
C VAL A 66 15.11 -1.53 1.89
N ASP A 67 15.92 -1.10 2.87
CA ASP A 67 16.42 -1.97 3.95
C ASP A 67 15.26 -2.59 4.75
N VAL A 68 14.21 -1.82 5.07
CA VAL A 68 13.01 -2.35 5.74
C VAL A 68 12.32 -3.41 4.88
N ILE A 69 12.09 -3.14 3.60
CA ILE A 69 11.38 -4.06 2.70
C ILE A 69 12.15 -5.38 2.57
N LEU A 70 13.46 -5.32 2.29
CA LEU A 70 14.28 -6.52 2.12
C LEU A 70 14.33 -7.36 3.40
N GLN A 71 14.48 -6.72 4.57
CA GLN A 71 14.46 -7.43 5.85
C GLN A 71 13.07 -8.03 6.14
N ALA A 72 11.98 -7.33 5.81
CA ALA A 72 10.62 -7.85 6.03
C ALA A 72 10.35 -9.11 5.19
N TYR A 73 10.82 -9.15 3.93
CA TYR A 73 10.76 -10.37 3.10
C TYR A 73 11.63 -11.50 3.65
N GLU A 74 12.84 -11.19 4.14
CA GLU A 74 13.69 -12.19 4.80
C GLU A 74 13.00 -12.78 6.03
N ASP A 75 12.36 -11.95 6.86
CA ASP A 75 11.66 -12.40 8.06
C ASP A 75 10.38 -13.19 7.72
N ALA A 76 9.65 -12.79 6.67
CA ALA A 76 8.37 -13.41 6.29
C ALA A 76 8.54 -14.71 5.50
N GLU A 77 9.45 -14.74 4.53
CA GLU A 77 9.58 -15.80 3.53
C GLU A 77 10.97 -16.46 3.51
N GLY A 78 11.90 -15.94 4.30
CA GLY A 78 13.26 -16.45 4.41
C GLY A 78 14.25 -15.80 3.44
N LYS A 79 15.54 -15.96 3.76
CA LYS A 79 16.65 -15.36 3.02
C LYS A 79 16.67 -15.71 1.53
N ALA A 80 16.31 -16.95 1.17
CA ALA A 80 16.24 -17.36 -0.23
C ALA A 80 15.21 -16.55 -1.04
N PHE A 81 14.12 -16.11 -0.42
CA PHE A 81 13.16 -15.22 -1.07
C PHE A 81 13.75 -13.82 -1.25
N ARG A 82 14.33 -13.26 -0.19
CA ARG A 82 15.00 -11.95 -0.21
C ARG A 82 16.02 -11.85 -1.33
N ASP A 83 16.83 -12.90 -1.53
CA ASP A 83 17.87 -12.91 -2.57
C ASP A 83 17.31 -12.91 -4.01
N ARG A 84 16.02 -13.19 -4.20
CA ARG A 84 15.33 -13.05 -5.50
C ARG A 84 14.80 -11.64 -5.74
N VAL A 85 14.70 -10.80 -4.70
CA VAL A 85 14.25 -9.41 -4.82
C VAL A 85 15.37 -8.59 -5.43
N MET A 86 15.30 -8.33 -6.73
CA MET A 86 16.30 -7.54 -7.45
C MET A 86 16.07 -6.03 -7.29
N LEU A 87 14.82 -5.62 -7.11
CA LEU A 87 14.45 -4.23 -6.92
C LEU A 87 13.31 -4.12 -5.92
N ALA A 88 13.51 -3.32 -4.88
CA ALA A 88 12.50 -2.92 -3.93
C ALA A 88 12.31 -1.40 -4.01
N ILE A 89 11.05 -0.96 -4.00
CA ILE A 89 10.69 0.46 -4.02
C ILE A 89 9.65 0.69 -2.91
N GLY A 90 9.91 1.65 -2.02
CA GLY A 90 8.96 2.07 -1.00
C GLY A 90 8.37 3.44 -1.34
N LEU A 91 7.05 3.52 -1.51
CA LEU A 91 6.34 4.75 -1.86
C LEU A 91 5.27 5.07 -0.83
N THR A 92 5.06 6.33 -0.50
CA THR A 92 3.83 6.73 0.20
C THR A 92 2.63 6.70 -0.76
N THR A 93 1.40 6.73 -0.26
CA THR A 93 0.22 6.77 -1.14
C THR A 93 0.22 7.99 -2.08
N PRO A 94 0.59 9.21 -1.63
CA PRO A 94 0.68 10.37 -2.52
C PRO A 94 1.75 10.20 -3.60
N GLU A 95 2.95 9.71 -3.23
CA GLU A 95 4.02 9.40 -4.18
C GLU A 95 3.57 8.38 -5.25
N ALA A 96 2.85 7.33 -4.83
CA ALA A 96 2.34 6.31 -5.74
C ALA A 96 1.21 6.82 -6.66
N ARG A 97 0.35 7.72 -6.17
CA ARG A 97 -0.65 8.41 -7.00
C ARG A 97 0.04 9.25 -8.07
N ASP A 98 1.01 10.06 -7.67
CA ASP A 98 1.72 10.97 -8.59
C ASP A 98 2.53 10.19 -9.64
N ALA A 99 3.00 8.99 -9.29
CA ALA A 99 3.61 8.04 -10.22
C ALA A 99 2.60 7.29 -11.13
N GLY A 100 1.29 7.55 -10.98
CA GLY A 100 0.22 6.93 -11.76
C GLY A 100 -0.06 5.47 -11.40
N LEU A 101 0.40 4.99 -10.24
CA LEU A 101 0.25 3.61 -9.80
C LEU A 101 -1.10 3.33 -9.11
N LEU A 102 -1.78 4.38 -8.65
CA LEU A 102 -3.05 4.29 -7.92
C LEU A 102 -4.16 5.15 -8.58
N PRO A 103 -4.55 4.83 -9.83
CA PRO A 103 -5.51 5.63 -10.58
C PRO A 103 -6.96 5.47 -10.09
N VAL A 104 -7.27 4.43 -9.32
CA VAL A 104 -8.64 4.17 -8.83
C VAL A 104 -8.78 4.69 -7.41
N GLN A 105 -9.88 5.39 -7.12
CA GLN A 105 -10.17 5.94 -5.80
C GLN A 105 -11.56 5.50 -5.33
N VAL A 106 -11.67 5.18 -4.03
CA VAL A 106 -12.95 4.96 -3.34
C VAL A 106 -13.24 6.17 -2.44
N THR A 107 -14.43 6.75 -2.59
CA THR A 107 -14.92 7.87 -1.76
C THR A 107 -16.35 7.62 -1.27
N ALA A 108 -16.77 8.34 -0.24
CA ALA A 108 -18.15 8.32 0.24
C ALA A 108 -18.89 9.59 -0.20
N ALA A 109 -20.10 9.44 -0.75
CA ALA A 109 -21.00 10.54 -1.07
C ALA A 109 -22.18 10.59 -0.08
N VAL A 110 -21.87 10.97 1.17
CA VAL A 110 -22.84 11.03 2.27
C VAL A 110 -23.69 12.30 2.18
N ARG A 111 -25.01 12.14 2.34
CA ARG A 111 -26.00 13.20 2.44
C ARG A 111 -26.49 13.32 3.88
N SER A 112 -27.06 14.49 4.23
CA SER A 112 -27.62 14.72 5.57
C SER A 112 -28.78 13.80 5.95
N SER A 113 -29.44 13.18 4.97
CA SER A 113 -30.54 12.23 5.17
C SER A 113 -30.09 10.77 5.31
N ASP A 114 -28.80 10.48 5.11
CA ASP A 114 -28.29 9.11 5.10
C ASP A 114 -28.16 8.56 6.53
N PRO A 115 -28.26 7.24 6.71
CA PRO A 115 -28.24 6.60 8.03
C PRO A 115 -26.86 6.58 8.70
N VAL A 116 -25.82 7.02 8.00
CA VAL A 116 -24.42 7.04 8.48
C VAL A 116 -23.84 8.42 8.29
N SER A 117 -23.01 8.85 9.23
CA SER A 117 -22.37 10.16 9.17
C SER A 117 -21.14 10.15 8.26
N VAL A 118 -20.65 11.35 7.92
CA VAL A 118 -19.38 11.51 7.20
C VAL A 118 -18.24 10.95 8.03
N GLU A 119 -18.27 11.19 9.34
CA GLU A 119 -17.28 10.74 10.32
C GLU A 119 -17.23 9.20 10.40
N ASP A 120 -18.38 8.52 10.41
CA ASP A 120 -18.43 7.04 10.40
C ASP A 120 -17.77 6.48 9.13
N CYS A 121 -18.04 7.10 7.98
CA CYS A 121 -17.44 6.69 6.71
C CYS A 121 -15.93 6.94 6.71
N GLN A 122 -15.46 8.09 7.20
CA GLN A 122 -14.04 8.42 7.30
C GLN A 122 -13.30 7.44 8.23
N GLN A 123 -13.88 7.13 9.40
CA GLN A 123 -13.29 6.18 10.33
C GLN A 123 -13.23 4.78 9.71
N ALA A 124 -14.30 4.33 9.04
CA ALA A 124 -14.30 3.05 8.34
C ALA A 124 -13.20 3.00 7.26
N MET A 125 -12.99 4.10 6.51
CA MET A 125 -11.90 4.20 5.53
C MET A 125 -10.51 4.09 6.19
N ILE A 126 -10.29 4.80 7.30
CA ILE A 126 -9.02 4.75 8.05
C ILE A 126 -8.76 3.34 8.58
N ASP A 127 -9.79 2.69 9.14
CA ASP A 127 -9.68 1.35 9.72
C ASP A 127 -9.35 0.27 8.67
N VAL A 128 -9.73 0.49 7.42
CA VAL A 128 -9.34 -0.37 6.29
C VAL A 128 -8.05 0.09 5.61
N GLY A 129 -7.36 1.10 6.14
CA GLY A 129 -6.03 1.52 5.69
C GLY A 129 -6.03 2.65 4.66
N ALA A 130 -6.94 3.61 4.75
CA ALA A 130 -6.90 4.83 3.95
C ALA A 130 -5.70 5.71 4.28
N SER A 131 -5.19 6.40 3.26
CA SER A 131 -4.15 7.40 3.43
C SER A 131 -4.68 8.69 4.05
N THR A 132 -3.95 9.25 4.99
CA THR A 132 -4.25 10.55 5.61
C THR A 132 -3.17 11.61 5.39
N LEU A 133 -2.10 11.28 4.65
CA LEU A 133 -0.91 12.13 4.53
C LEU A 133 -1.19 13.47 3.83
N GLU A 134 -1.97 13.49 2.75
CA GLU A 134 -2.31 14.76 2.08
C GLU A 134 -3.38 15.55 2.85
N SER A 135 -4.31 14.84 3.46
CA SER A 135 -5.39 15.48 4.20
C SER A 135 -5.92 14.56 5.31
N PRO A 136 -5.64 14.87 6.58
CA PRO A 136 -6.20 14.13 7.70
C PRO A 136 -7.73 14.15 7.77
N LYS A 137 -8.35 15.19 7.19
CA LYS A 137 -9.81 15.36 7.16
C LYS A 137 -10.49 14.65 5.99
N PHE A 138 -9.73 14.24 4.98
CA PHE A 138 -10.25 13.61 3.78
C PHE A 138 -9.40 12.37 3.47
N PRO A 139 -9.56 11.28 4.24
CA PRO A 139 -8.81 10.06 4.02
C PRO A 139 -9.05 9.53 2.60
N GLN A 140 -8.01 9.01 1.97
CA GLN A 140 -8.05 8.51 0.59
C GLN A 140 -7.80 7.01 0.54
N LEU A 141 -8.76 6.26 0.00
CA LEU A 141 -8.55 4.89 -0.41
C LEU A 141 -8.27 4.86 -1.90
N ARG A 142 -7.07 4.44 -2.28
CA ARG A 142 -6.65 4.35 -3.67
C ARG A 142 -6.10 2.98 -4.01
N PHE A 143 -6.28 2.57 -5.25
CA PHE A 143 -5.99 1.22 -5.74
C PHE A 143 -5.44 1.26 -7.16
N ALA A 144 -4.71 0.21 -7.54
CA ALA A 144 -4.21 0.06 -8.90
C ALA A 144 -5.33 -0.33 -9.87
N THR A 145 -6.32 -1.09 -9.39
CA THR A 145 -7.38 -1.66 -10.22
C THR A 145 -8.79 -1.44 -9.65
N ILE A 146 -9.80 -1.51 -10.52
CA ILE A 146 -11.21 -1.44 -10.12
C ILE A 146 -11.58 -2.65 -9.26
N ALA A 147 -11.04 -3.83 -9.55
CA ALA A 147 -11.34 -5.05 -8.80
C ALA A 147 -10.91 -4.95 -7.32
N GLU A 148 -9.73 -4.38 -7.06
CA GLU A 148 -9.26 -4.09 -5.69
C GLU A 148 -10.17 -3.08 -4.99
N ALA A 149 -10.59 -2.03 -5.69
CA ALA A 149 -11.51 -1.04 -5.15
C ALA A 149 -12.88 -1.65 -4.79
N GLU A 150 -13.44 -2.50 -5.65
CA GLU A 150 -14.69 -3.24 -5.37
C GLU A 150 -14.54 -4.17 -4.16
N GLN A 151 -13.38 -4.81 -4.01
CA GLN A 151 -13.09 -5.65 -2.86
C GLN A 151 -13.00 -4.83 -1.56
N CYS A 152 -12.40 -3.65 -1.62
CA CYS A 152 -12.39 -2.73 -0.49
C CYS A 152 -13.80 -2.23 -0.14
N VAL A 153 -14.64 -1.91 -1.14
CA VAL A 153 -16.04 -1.53 -0.89
C VAL A 153 -16.80 -2.65 -0.17
N LYS A 154 -16.58 -3.93 -0.53
CA LYS A 154 -17.18 -5.06 0.20
C LYS A 154 -16.73 -5.10 1.66
N GLU A 155 -15.46 -4.84 1.94
CA GLU A 155 -14.93 -4.74 3.30
C GLU A 155 -15.59 -3.57 4.07
N LEU A 156 -15.64 -2.38 3.47
CA LEU A 156 -16.30 -1.20 4.05
C LEU A 156 -17.78 -1.46 4.38
N VAL A 157 -18.52 -2.10 3.48
CA VAL A 157 -19.93 -2.45 3.69
C VAL A 157 -20.08 -3.51 4.79
N SER A 158 -19.14 -4.46 4.90
CA SER A 158 -19.19 -5.45 5.98
C SER A 158 -19.06 -4.80 7.38
N ARG A 159 -18.27 -3.71 7.48
CA ARG A 159 -18.06 -2.94 8.72
C ARG A 159 -19.18 -1.95 8.98
N LEU A 160 -19.70 -1.33 7.92
CA LEU A 160 -20.75 -0.31 7.98
C LEU A 160 -21.90 -0.67 7.03
N PRO A 161 -22.77 -1.65 7.35
CA PRO A 161 -23.76 -2.18 6.42
C PRO A 161 -24.70 -1.14 5.80
N ALA A 162 -25.06 -0.10 6.57
CA ALA A 162 -25.93 0.97 6.11
C ALA A 162 -25.27 1.94 5.09
N SER A 163 -23.96 1.80 4.84
CA SER A 163 -23.21 2.65 3.90
C SER A 163 -23.18 2.16 2.45
N GLN A 164 -23.75 0.98 2.16
CA GLN A 164 -23.67 0.37 0.82
C GLN A 164 -23.95 1.30 -0.37
N PRO A 165 -24.99 2.15 -0.39
CA PRO A 165 -25.27 3.01 -1.54
C PRO A 165 -24.36 4.25 -1.62
N LEU A 166 -23.49 4.47 -0.64
CA LEU A 166 -22.74 5.71 -0.47
C LEU A 166 -21.35 5.66 -1.09
N TRP A 167 -20.80 4.46 -1.31
CA TRP A 167 -19.45 4.29 -1.84
C TRP A 167 -19.40 4.48 -3.36
N ILE A 168 -18.50 5.36 -3.79
CA ILE A 168 -18.25 5.66 -5.20
C ILE A 168 -16.85 5.20 -5.55
N ILE A 169 -16.72 4.46 -6.64
CA ILE A 169 -15.43 4.13 -7.26
C ILE A 169 -15.24 5.08 -8.45
N ALA A 170 -14.16 5.85 -8.43
CA ALA A 170 -13.76 6.73 -9.51
C ALA A 170 -12.39 6.33 -10.07
N THR A 171 -12.13 6.64 -11.34
CA THR A 171 -10.82 6.43 -11.97
C THR A 171 -10.31 7.75 -12.51
N GLU A 172 -9.10 8.15 -12.10
CA GLU A 172 -8.41 9.30 -12.67
C GLU A 172 -7.96 8.97 -14.11
N GLY A 173 -8.29 9.85 -15.05
CA GLY A 173 -7.89 9.70 -16.46
C GLY A 173 -8.94 9.14 -17.42
N ALA A 174 -10.21 8.98 -17.03
CA ALA A 174 -11.31 8.65 -17.96
C ALA A 174 -11.79 9.84 -18.84
N GLN A 175 -10.93 10.86 -19.04
CA GLN A 175 -11.10 11.87 -20.08
C GLN A 175 -9.97 11.67 -21.10
N ARG A 176 -10.29 10.98 -22.19
CA ARG A 176 -9.59 11.09 -23.47
C ARG A 176 -10.34 12.07 -24.36
#